data_AF-A0A5C5SCJ7-F1
#
_entry.id   AF-A0A5C5SCJ7-F1
#
_cell.length_a   1.000
_cell.length_b   1.000
_cell.length_c   1.000
_cell.angle_alpha   90.00
_cell.angle_beta   90.00
_cell.angle_gamma   90.00
#
_symmetry.space_group_name_H-M   'P 1'
#
loop_
_entity.id
_entity.type
_entity.pdbx_description
1 polymer ?
#
loop_
_entity_poly.entity_id
_entity_poly.type
_entity_poly.pdbx_seq_one_letter_code
_entity_poly.pdbx_strand_id
1 'polypeptide(L)'
;MIFLREHWFEAASDIQARLGPIVVRADGIKNERKARQYIASVLGILRALEGATRTGNAVITMIRFHNKPVLIFPYDGQGGPCNAWAKRDWGLFTGTVSFTPFVGGGCRGPRGTYPVAKLPHELLVHELTHIVRAVSGNWMKVGEEDEEELANMVANIFSVEINRRPRLDYIHDDAEVTGDLAVFSREYHDEHFEMIEAFCRQNKHFAIKLARVKTAFNPLLQYMNATRPPEWSGR
;
A
#
# COMPACT_ATOMS: atom_id res chain seq x y z
N MET A 1 -39.26 -1.81 -15.05
CA MET A 1 -37.80 -1.58 -15.19
C MET A 1 -37.13 -1.89 -13.86
N ILE A 2 -36.97 -3.18 -13.52
CA ILE A 2 -36.48 -3.67 -12.19
C ILE A 2 -35.35 -4.72 -12.31
N PHE A 3 -35.05 -5.25 -13.50
CA PHE A 3 -34.16 -6.42 -13.67
C PHE A 3 -32.64 -6.15 -13.76
N LEU A 4 -32.17 -4.92 -13.53
CA LEU A 4 -30.74 -4.59 -13.67
C LEU A 4 -29.98 -4.48 -12.35
N ARG A 5 -30.62 -4.66 -11.19
CA ARG A 5 -29.93 -4.59 -9.88
C ARG A 5 -29.33 -5.92 -9.42
N GLU A 6 -29.86 -7.06 -9.86
CA GLU A 6 -29.47 -8.38 -9.34
C GLU A 6 -28.07 -8.82 -9.82
N HIS A 7 -27.71 -8.57 -11.08
CA HIS A 7 -26.39 -8.92 -11.60
C HIS A 7 -25.22 -8.14 -10.98
N TRP A 8 -25.46 -6.99 -10.35
CA TRP A 8 -24.41 -6.22 -9.68
C TRP A 8 -23.99 -6.85 -8.36
N PHE A 9 -24.94 -7.39 -7.60
CA PHE A 9 -24.63 -8.11 -6.37
C PHE A 9 -23.83 -9.38 -6.68
N GLU A 10 -24.16 -10.09 -7.75
CA GLU A 10 -23.43 -11.29 -8.18
C GLU A 10 -21.98 -10.97 -8.60
N ALA A 11 -21.77 -9.96 -9.45
CA ALA A 11 -20.42 -9.56 -9.86
C ALA A 11 -19.59 -9.00 -8.69
N ALA A 12 -20.21 -8.23 -7.79
CA ALA A 12 -19.56 -7.74 -6.57
C ALA A 12 -19.23 -8.90 -5.61
N SER A 13 -20.12 -9.89 -5.47
CA SER A 13 -19.91 -11.10 -4.67
C SER A 13 -18.76 -11.94 -5.20
N ASP A 14 -18.67 -12.16 -6.52
CA ASP A 14 -17.57 -12.89 -7.16
C ASP A 14 -16.21 -12.17 -7.04
N ILE A 15 -16.22 -10.84 -7.08
CA ILE A 15 -15.03 -10.02 -6.85
C ILE A 15 -14.61 -10.07 -5.38
N GLN A 16 -15.57 -9.96 -4.47
CA GLN A 16 -15.36 -10.02 -3.02
C GLN A 16 -14.86 -11.41 -2.59
N ALA A 17 -15.37 -12.48 -3.20
CA ALA A 17 -14.89 -13.84 -2.97
C ALA A 17 -13.38 -14.01 -3.27
N ARG A 18 -12.84 -13.25 -4.24
CA ARG A 18 -11.42 -13.32 -4.61
C ARG A 18 -10.54 -12.34 -3.85
N LEU A 19 -11.04 -11.18 -3.45
CA LEU A 19 -10.27 -10.18 -2.70
C LEU A 19 -10.38 -10.34 -1.18
N GLY A 20 -11.27 -11.22 -0.71
CA GLY A 20 -11.49 -11.45 0.71
C GLY A 20 -12.16 -10.25 1.35
N PRO A 21 -11.55 -9.63 2.39
CA PRO A 21 -12.20 -8.55 3.12
C PRO A 21 -12.14 -7.19 2.41
N ILE A 22 -11.46 -7.07 1.27
CA ILE A 22 -11.33 -5.82 0.52
C ILE A 22 -12.53 -5.65 -0.41
N VAL A 23 -13.28 -4.57 -0.20
CA VAL A 23 -14.44 -4.17 -1.00
C VAL A 23 -14.05 -2.92 -1.80
N VAL A 24 -14.36 -2.90 -3.10
CA VAL A 24 -14.17 -1.72 -3.96
C VAL A 24 -15.54 -1.16 -4.35
N ARG A 25 -15.80 0.10 -4.05
CA ARG A 25 -17.05 0.79 -4.42
C ARG A 25 -16.75 2.05 -5.21
N ALA A 26 -17.61 2.39 -6.17
CA ALA A 26 -17.51 3.63 -6.97
C ALA A 26 -18.34 4.78 -6.35
N ASP A 27 -18.28 4.93 -5.03
CA ASP A 27 -19.12 5.88 -4.31
C ASP A 27 -18.91 7.32 -4.84
N GLY A 28 -20.00 8.06 -5.05
CA GLY A 28 -19.97 9.41 -5.62
C GLY A 28 -19.90 9.50 -7.16
N ILE A 29 -19.59 8.43 -7.89
CA ILE A 29 -19.55 8.44 -9.36
C ILE A 29 -20.95 8.18 -9.94
N LYS A 30 -21.63 9.23 -10.39
CA LYS A 30 -23.00 9.14 -10.95
C LYS A 30 -23.09 8.44 -12.31
N ASN A 31 -22.03 8.48 -13.12
CA ASN A 31 -22.02 7.88 -14.45
C ASN A 31 -21.65 6.39 -14.37
N GLU A 32 -22.56 5.50 -14.75
CA GLU A 32 -22.39 4.05 -14.64
C GLU A 32 -21.15 3.52 -15.37
N ARG A 33 -20.88 4.00 -16.59
CA ARG A 33 -19.69 3.60 -17.35
C ARG A 33 -18.41 3.99 -16.61
N LYS A 34 -18.34 5.21 -16.08
CA LYS A 34 -17.19 5.67 -15.28
C LYS A 34 -17.05 4.89 -13.97
N ALA A 35 -18.17 4.55 -13.32
CA ALA A 35 -18.16 3.73 -12.11
C ALA A 35 -17.57 2.33 -12.38
N ARG A 36 -17.97 1.68 -13.48
CA ARG A 36 -17.40 0.40 -13.92
C ARG A 36 -15.91 0.50 -14.24
N GLN A 37 -15.51 1.56 -14.95
CA GLN A 37 -14.11 1.82 -15.28
C GLN A 37 -13.25 2.01 -14.02
N TYR A 38 -13.75 2.76 -13.04
CA TYR A 38 -13.09 2.95 -11.76
C TYR A 38 -12.87 1.61 -11.04
N ILE A 39 -13.94 0.83 -10.86
CA ILE A 39 -13.86 -0.48 -10.18
C ILE A 39 -12.87 -1.39 -10.91
N ALA A 40 -12.99 -1.51 -12.24
CA ALA A 40 -12.09 -2.34 -13.04
C ALA A 40 -10.62 -1.90 -12.93
N SER A 41 -10.36 -0.59 -12.87
CA SER A 41 -9.00 -0.05 -12.73
C SER A 41 -8.39 -0.38 -11.39
N VAL A 42 -9.13 -0.17 -10.29
CA VAL A 42 -8.66 -0.49 -8.93
C VAL A 42 -8.42 -2.00 -8.79
N LEU A 43 -9.36 -2.83 -9.27
CA LEU A 43 -9.20 -4.29 -9.25
C LEU A 43 -8.01 -4.77 -10.08
N GLY A 44 -7.77 -4.15 -11.25
CA GLY A 44 -6.60 -4.43 -12.07
C GLY A 44 -5.30 -4.14 -11.33
N ILE A 45 -5.22 -3.01 -10.63
CA ILE A 45 -4.06 -2.65 -9.81
C ILE A 45 -3.88 -3.64 -8.66
N LEU A 46 -4.94 -3.95 -7.89
CA LEU A 46 -4.86 -4.91 -6.78
C LEU A 46 -4.37 -6.29 -7.24
N ARG A 47 -4.85 -6.77 -8.39
CA ARG A 47 -4.39 -8.04 -8.98
C ARG A 47 -2.93 -7.97 -9.42
N ALA A 48 -2.51 -6.85 -10.01
CA ALA A 48 -1.11 -6.65 -10.39
C ALA A 48 -0.20 -6.62 -9.16
N LEU A 49 -0.58 -5.90 -8.10
CA LEU A 49 0.13 -5.89 -6.82
C LEU A 49 0.25 -7.29 -6.23
N GLU A 50 -0.85 -8.04 -6.19
CA GLU A 50 -0.86 -9.37 -5.57
C GLU A 50 -0.07 -10.42 -6.40
N GLY A 51 -0.25 -10.40 -7.72
CA GLY A 51 0.23 -11.45 -8.61
C GLY A 51 1.60 -11.20 -9.23
N ALA A 52 2.02 -9.93 -9.35
CA ALA A 52 3.25 -9.56 -10.05
C ALA A 52 4.37 -9.12 -9.11
N THR A 53 4.09 -8.74 -7.85
CA THR A 53 5.12 -8.29 -6.90
C THR A 53 5.01 -8.98 -5.55
N ARG A 54 6.16 -9.21 -4.91
CA ARG A 54 6.26 -9.80 -3.57
C ARG A 54 5.84 -8.80 -2.50
N THR A 55 6.15 -7.51 -2.67
CA THR A 55 5.72 -6.47 -1.73
C THR A 55 4.21 -6.31 -1.74
N GLY A 56 3.60 -6.18 -2.93
CA GLY A 56 2.15 -6.11 -3.08
C GLY A 56 1.47 -7.38 -2.58
N ASN A 57 2.02 -8.55 -2.89
CA ASN A 57 1.54 -9.82 -2.33
C ASN A 57 1.57 -9.84 -0.80
N ALA A 58 2.65 -9.34 -0.17
CA ALA A 58 2.77 -9.29 1.28
C ALA A 58 1.68 -8.42 1.90
N VAL A 59 1.45 -7.22 1.35
CA VAL A 59 0.40 -6.29 1.80
C VAL A 59 -0.99 -6.94 1.70
N ILE A 60 -1.38 -7.42 0.52
CA ILE A 60 -2.70 -8.01 0.28
C ILE A 60 -2.92 -9.26 1.14
N THR A 61 -1.90 -10.11 1.27
CA THR A 61 -1.96 -11.30 2.13
C THR A 61 -2.19 -10.94 3.58
N MET A 62 -1.54 -9.88 4.09
CA MET A 62 -1.70 -9.47 5.48
C MET A 62 -3.08 -8.87 5.76
N ILE A 63 -3.65 -8.11 4.83
CA ILE A 63 -5.03 -7.63 4.96
C ILE A 63 -5.99 -8.82 5.04
N ARG A 64 -5.84 -9.81 4.16
CA ARG A 64 -6.66 -11.03 4.17
C ARG A 64 -6.46 -11.88 5.42
N PHE A 65 -5.24 -11.99 5.93
CA PHE A 65 -4.92 -12.73 7.14
C PHE A 65 -5.73 -12.23 8.35
N HIS A 66 -5.88 -10.91 8.48
CA HIS A 66 -6.67 -10.32 9.56
C HIS A 66 -8.19 -10.42 9.33
N ASN A 67 -8.63 -10.63 8.08
CA ASN A 67 -10.02 -10.84 7.69
C ASN A 67 -11.00 -9.78 8.26
N LYS A 68 -10.56 -8.52 8.32
CA LYS A 68 -11.38 -7.38 8.77
C LYS A 68 -11.80 -6.53 7.57
N PRO A 69 -13.06 -6.07 7.48
CA PRO A 69 -13.56 -5.37 6.30
C PRO A 69 -12.76 -4.10 5.98
N VAL A 70 -12.37 -3.96 4.72
CA VAL A 70 -11.65 -2.79 4.16
C VAL A 70 -12.42 -2.27 2.97
N LEU A 71 -12.59 -0.95 2.87
CA LEU A 71 -13.22 -0.31 1.71
C LEU A 71 -12.22 0.50 0.90
N ILE A 72 -12.24 0.37 -0.42
CA ILE A 72 -11.57 1.28 -1.35
C ILE A 72 -12.63 2.02 -2.17
N PHE A 73 -12.60 3.34 -2.15
CA PHE A 73 -13.58 4.21 -2.81
C PHE A 73 -12.90 5.43 -3.46
N PRO A 74 -13.56 6.15 -4.40
CA PRO A 74 -12.90 7.21 -5.14
C PRO A 74 -12.44 8.34 -4.23
N TYR A 75 -11.27 8.87 -4.55
CA TYR A 75 -10.74 10.11 -4.00
C TYR A 75 -11.65 11.30 -4.28
N ASP A 76 -11.99 12.04 -3.22
CA ASP A 76 -12.96 13.12 -3.21
C ASP A 76 -12.34 14.53 -3.11
N GLY A 77 -11.01 14.63 -3.03
CA GLY A 77 -10.28 15.89 -2.91
C GLY A 77 -9.99 16.37 -1.49
N GLN A 78 -10.47 15.66 -0.45
CA GLN A 78 -10.30 16.11 0.95
C GLN A 78 -8.92 15.84 1.54
N GLY A 79 -8.12 14.97 0.94
CA GLY A 79 -6.75 14.62 1.37
C GLY A 79 -5.64 15.46 0.71
N GLY A 80 -5.98 16.61 0.10
CA GLY A 80 -5.03 17.47 -0.61
C GLY A 80 -4.72 17.07 -2.06
N PRO A 81 -3.53 17.40 -2.60
CA PRO A 81 -3.20 17.14 -4.00
C PRO A 81 -2.89 15.65 -4.28
N CYS A 82 -2.65 14.85 -3.24
CA CYS A 82 -2.43 13.42 -3.36
C CYS A 82 -3.77 12.71 -3.62
N ASN A 83 -3.86 11.93 -4.70
CA ASN A 83 -5.09 11.26 -5.12
C ASN A 83 -5.44 10.02 -4.26
N ALA A 84 -4.97 9.97 -3.01
CA ALA A 84 -5.20 8.88 -2.09
C ALA A 84 -5.07 9.30 -0.61
N TRP A 85 -5.79 8.62 0.29
CA TRP A 85 -5.55 8.61 1.74
C TRP A 85 -6.20 7.39 2.38
N ALA A 86 -5.62 6.92 3.49
CA ALA A 86 -6.16 5.87 4.34
C ALA A 86 -6.74 6.44 5.64
N LYS A 87 -7.76 5.76 6.18
CA LYS A 87 -8.33 6.08 7.50
C LYS A 87 -8.76 4.81 8.22
N ARG A 88 -8.61 4.81 9.54
CA ARG A 88 -9.14 3.78 10.43
C ARG A 88 -10.60 4.04 10.80
N ASP A 89 -11.35 2.97 11.00
CA ASP A 89 -12.71 2.96 11.59
C ASP A 89 -13.73 3.86 10.86
N TRP A 90 -14.29 3.35 9.77
CA TRP A 90 -15.38 4.00 9.04
C TRP A 90 -16.64 3.13 9.03
N GLY A 91 -17.44 3.31 10.08
CA GLY A 91 -18.68 2.55 10.26
C GLY A 91 -18.40 1.05 10.39
N LEU A 92 -18.84 0.27 9.40
CA LEU A 92 -18.66 -1.19 9.38
C LEU A 92 -17.27 -1.63 8.88
N PHE A 93 -16.46 -0.72 8.34
CA PHE A 93 -15.12 -1.01 7.83
C PHE A 93 -14.06 -0.63 8.85
N THR A 94 -13.13 -1.56 9.12
CA THR A 94 -11.98 -1.31 10.00
C THR A 94 -11.00 -0.31 9.39
N GLY A 95 -10.93 -0.25 8.07
CA GLY A 95 -10.15 0.76 7.38
C GLY A 95 -10.70 1.07 6.01
N THR A 96 -10.44 2.29 5.55
CA THR A 96 -10.84 2.75 4.22
C THR A 96 -9.70 3.42 3.50
N VAL A 97 -9.65 3.24 2.20
CA VAL A 97 -8.73 3.92 1.30
C VAL A 97 -9.56 4.73 0.32
N SER A 98 -9.47 6.04 0.42
CA SER A 98 -9.91 6.91 -0.66
C SER A 98 -8.81 6.91 -1.71
N PHE A 99 -9.09 6.51 -2.94
CA PHE A 99 -8.08 6.35 -3.99
C PHE A 99 -8.76 6.47 -5.34
N THR A 100 -8.28 7.38 -6.21
CA THR A 100 -8.70 7.39 -7.61
C THR A 100 -7.48 7.17 -8.50
N PRO A 101 -7.40 6.03 -9.22
CA PRO A 101 -6.32 5.81 -10.15
C PRO A 101 -6.46 6.76 -11.35
N PHE A 102 -5.34 7.32 -11.80
CA PHE A 102 -5.24 8.07 -13.06
C PHE A 102 -6.06 9.38 -13.15
N VAL A 103 -6.28 10.12 -12.05
CA VAL A 103 -6.95 11.44 -12.08
C VAL A 103 -6.04 12.50 -12.71
N GLY A 104 -6.58 13.30 -13.64
CA GLY A 104 -5.86 14.37 -14.34
C GLY A 104 -5.58 15.64 -13.53
N GLY A 105 -5.15 15.52 -12.27
CA GLY A 105 -4.71 16.63 -11.43
C GLY A 105 -3.41 16.28 -10.72
N GLY A 106 -2.33 17.03 -11.00
CA GLY A 106 -0.98 16.90 -10.41
C GLY A 106 -0.21 15.63 -10.82
N CYS A 107 -0.83 14.46 -10.71
CA CYS A 107 -0.29 13.17 -11.09
C CYS A 107 -0.90 12.76 -12.43
N ARG A 108 -0.12 12.85 -13.52
CA ARG A 108 -0.59 12.76 -14.91
C ARG A 108 -1.45 11.51 -15.20
N GLY A 109 -2.26 11.56 -16.26
CA GLY A 109 -3.17 10.48 -16.68
C GLY A 109 -2.46 9.18 -17.11
N PRO A 110 -3.19 8.15 -17.60
CA PRO A 110 -2.69 6.76 -17.78
C PRO A 110 -1.52 6.57 -18.77
N ARG A 111 -1.07 7.64 -19.44
CA ARG A 111 0.09 7.68 -20.35
C ARG A 111 1.10 8.78 -19.97
N GLY A 112 0.98 9.32 -18.76
CA GLY A 112 1.83 10.39 -18.27
C GLY A 112 3.14 9.89 -17.68
N THR A 113 4.15 10.76 -17.67
CA THR A 113 5.32 10.62 -16.81
C THR A 113 4.90 10.88 -15.36
N TYR A 114 5.01 9.87 -14.51
CA TYR A 114 4.73 10.02 -13.08
C TYR A 114 6.01 10.42 -12.34
N PRO A 115 5.93 11.41 -11.43
CA PRO A 115 7.00 11.65 -10.46
C PRO A 115 7.31 10.38 -9.66
N VAL A 116 8.44 10.39 -8.96
CA VAL A 116 8.87 9.26 -8.14
C VAL A 116 7.86 8.97 -7.04
N ALA A 117 7.55 7.67 -6.87
CA ALA A 117 6.57 7.18 -5.90
C ALA A 117 5.19 7.86 -6.00
N LYS A 118 4.79 8.27 -7.21
CA LYS A 118 3.44 8.79 -7.53
C LYS A 118 2.72 7.92 -8.55
N LEU A 119 3.25 6.75 -8.92
CA LEU A 119 2.46 5.80 -9.70
C LEU A 119 1.27 5.33 -8.88
N PRO A 120 0.11 5.08 -9.51
CA PRO A 120 -1.08 4.64 -8.78
C PRO A 120 -0.87 3.39 -7.92
N HIS A 121 0.00 2.47 -8.34
CA HIS A 121 0.34 1.28 -7.56
C HIS A 121 1.29 1.57 -6.40
N GLU A 122 2.22 2.53 -6.54
CA GLU A 122 3.10 2.98 -5.45
C GLU A 122 2.26 3.66 -4.35
N LEU A 123 1.38 4.58 -4.75
CA LEU A 123 0.43 5.24 -3.86
C LEU A 123 -0.50 4.23 -3.17
N LEU A 124 -1.06 3.27 -3.92
CA LEU A 124 -1.94 2.29 -3.30
C LEU A 124 -1.20 1.37 -2.32
N VAL A 125 0.06 1.02 -2.56
CA VAL A 125 0.87 0.26 -1.60
C VAL A 125 1.12 1.06 -0.32
N HIS A 126 1.38 2.36 -0.42
CA HIS A 126 1.48 3.28 0.72
C HIS A 126 0.20 3.19 1.58
N GLU A 127 -0.95 3.50 0.98
CA GLU A 127 -2.22 3.52 1.71
C GLU A 127 -2.60 2.16 2.29
N LEU A 128 -2.38 1.08 1.53
CA LEU A 128 -2.67 -0.26 2.01
C LEU A 128 -1.72 -0.71 3.14
N THR A 129 -0.53 -0.12 3.26
CA THR A 129 0.36 -0.37 4.41
C THR A 129 -0.27 0.15 5.70
N HIS A 130 -0.81 1.37 5.67
CA HIS A 130 -1.61 1.89 6.76
C HIS A 130 -2.81 0.98 7.05
N ILE A 131 -3.50 0.47 6.02
CA ILE A 131 -4.61 -0.48 6.23
C ILE A 131 -4.15 -1.77 6.92
N VAL A 132 -3.01 -2.36 6.55
CA VAL A 132 -2.47 -3.53 7.27
C VAL A 132 -2.31 -3.23 8.75
N ARG A 133 -1.83 -2.02 9.07
CA ARG A 133 -1.64 -1.53 10.44
C ARG A 133 -2.97 -1.29 11.16
N ALA A 134 -3.99 -0.77 10.48
CA ALA A 134 -5.36 -0.67 11.00
C ALA A 134 -5.93 -2.04 11.34
N VAL A 135 -5.93 -2.97 10.38
CA VAL A 135 -6.57 -4.29 10.59
C VAL A 135 -5.82 -5.14 11.62
N SER A 136 -4.51 -4.94 11.77
CA SER A 136 -3.72 -5.58 12.83
C SER A 136 -3.87 -4.92 14.21
N GLY A 137 -4.58 -3.79 14.31
CA GLY A 137 -4.76 -3.05 15.56
C GLY A 137 -3.51 -2.29 16.02
N ASN A 138 -2.62 -1.93 15.09
CA ASN A 138 -1.38 -1.21 15.39
C ASN A 138 -1.29 0.19 14.77
N TRP A 139 -2.32 0.65 14.05
CA TRP A 139 -2.41 2.00 13.50
C TRP A 139 -1.98 3.08 14.49
N MET A 140 -1.00 3.90 14.10
CA MET A 140 -0.47 5.05 14.84
C MET A 140 0.17 4.71 16.19
N LYS A 141 0.49 3.43 16.47
CA LYS A 141 1.19 3.04 17.70
C LYS A 141 2.65 3.47 17.74
N VAL A 142 3.22 3.87 16.60
CA VAL A 142 4.58 4.40 16.49
C VAL A 142 4.61 5.94 16.46
N GLY A 143 3.45 6.60 16.45
CA GLY A 143 3.35 8.04 16.17
C GLY A 143 2.89 8.30 14.72
N GLU A 144 2.44 9.52 14.44
CA GLU A 144 1.90 9.90 13.12
C GLU A 144 2.99 9.99 12.05
N GLU A 145 4.09 10.69 12.37
CA GLU A 145 5.25 10.84 11.49
C GLU A 145 5.86 9.48 11.13
N ASP A 146 6.12 8.64 12.13
CA ASP A 146 6.64 7.28 11.95
C ASP A 146 5.67 6.36 11.19
N GLU A 147 4.34 6.55 11.32
CA GLU A 147 3.38 5.71 10.60
C GLU A 147 3.38 6.04 9.10
N GLU A 148 3.48 7.32 8.73
CA GLU A 148 3.72 7.75 7.34
C GLU A 148 5.07 7.26 6.82
N GLU A 149 6.13 7.38 7.63
CA GLU A 149 7.47 6.96 7.24
C GLU A 149 7.60 5.43 7.06
N LEU A 150 6.87 4.65 7.87
CA LEU A 150 6.71 3.21 7.64
C LEU A 150 6.01 2.91 6.31
N ALA A 151 4.95 3.65 5.97
CA ALA A 151 4.27 3.47 4.69
C ALA A 151 5.19 3.85 3.50
N ASN A 152 6.02 4.89 3.66
CA ASN A 152 7.06 5.28 2.71
C ASN A 152 8.10 4.19 2.52
N MET A 153 8.62 3.64 3.61
CA MET A 153 9.57 2.54 3.56
C MET A 153 9.03 1.37 2.74
N VAL A 154 7.78 0.96 2.98
CA VAL A 154 7.14 -0.15 2.24
C VAL A 154 6.91 0.21 0.77
N ALA A 155 6.46 1.43 0.49
CA ALA A 155 6.32 1.92 -0.89
C ALA A 155 7.67 1.98 -1.61
N ASN A 156 8.75 2.37 -0.95
CA ASN A 156 10.11 2.39 -1.48
C ASN A 156 10.67 0.99 -1.77
N ILE A 157 10.42 0.01 -0.88
CA ILE A 157 10.74 -1.41 -1.16
C ILE A 157 10.03 -1.84 -2.44
N PHE A 158 8.75 -1.51 -2.58
CA PHE A 158 7.97 -1.82 -3.78
C PHE A 158 8.48 -1.07 -5.03
N SER A 159 8.79 0.22 -4.96
CA SER A 159 9.35 1.00 -6.07
C SER A 159 10.65 0.38 -6.58
N VAL A 160 11.56 0.00 -5.68
CA VAL A 160 12.81 -0.68 -6.07
C VAL A 160 12.54 -2.07 -6.64
N GLU A 161 11.56 -2.81 -6.12
CA GLU A 161 11.14 -4.11 -6.67
C GLU A 161 10.70 -4.00 -8.14
N ILE A 162 10.03 -2.91 -8.51
CA ILE A 162 9.60 -2.63 -9.89
C ILE A 162 10.61 -1.78 -10.68
N ASN A 163 11.88 -1.76 -10.24
CA ASN A 163 12.98 -1.08 -10.93
C ASN A 163 12.80 0.44 -11.07
N ARG A 164 12.19 1.08 -10.06
CA ARG A 164 12.09 2.54 -9.94
C ARG A 164 12.98 3.04 -8.82
N ARG A 165 13.36 4.31 -8.92
CA ARG A 165 14.07 5.00 -7.83
C ARG A 165 13.12 5.15 -6.63
N PRO A 166 13.60 4.90 -5.40
CA PRO A 166 12.85 5.23 -4.20
C PRO A 166 12.84 6.75 -3.99
N ARG A 167 11.85 7.24 -3.24
CA ARG A 167 11.81 8.64 -2.78
C ARG A 167 12.67 8.83 -1.54
N LEU A 168 13.18 10.06 -1.37
CA LEU A 168 13.91 10.48 -0.17
C LEU A 168 12.97 10.74 1.01
N ASP A 169 11.89 11.48 0.77
CA ASP A 169 10.89 11.88 1.77
C ASP A 169 9.51 11.97 1.08
N TYR A 170 8.43 11.81 1.84
CA TYR A 170 7.06 11.99 1.40
C TYR A 170 6.50 13.38 1.71
N ILE A 171 6.99 14.01 2.79
CA ILE A 171 6.42 15.24 3.33
C ILE A 171 6.96 16.46 2.55
N HIS A 172 8.23 16.44 2.13
CA HIS A 172 8.88 17.67 1.64
C HIS A 172 9.49 17.66 0.23
N ASP A 173 9.51 16.55 -0.52
CA ASP A 173 9.97 16.63 -1.92
C ASP A 173 9.54 15.43 -2.78
N ASP A 174 9.32 15.65 -4.08
CA ASP A 174 9.23 14.58 -5.10
C ASP A 174 10.64 14.07 -5.48
N ALA A 175 11.64 14.29 -4.60
CA ALA A 175 13.03 13.97 -4.83
C ALA A 175 13.31 12.47 -4.77
N GLU A 176 14.13 12.02 -5.72
CA GLU A 176 14.52 10.63 -5.86
C GLU A 176 15.91 10.37 -5.33
N VAL A 177 16.14 9.16 -4.84
CA VAL A 177 17.47 8.71 -4.44
C VAL A 177 18.32 8.49 -5.69
N THR A 178 19.25 9.39 -5.94
CA THR A 178 20.18 9.32 -7.08
C THR A 178 21.45 8.52 -6.78
N GLY A 179 21.80 8.37 -5.50
CA GLY A 179 22.99 7.65 -5.03
C GLY A 179 22.89 6.12 -5.05
N ASP A 180 23.84 5.47 -4.37
CA ASP A 180 23.88 4.03 -4.17
C ASP A 180 22.72 3.60 -3.25
N LEU A 181 21.81 2.78 -3.77
CA LEU A 181 20.62 2.35 -3.03
C LEU A 181 20.95 1.47 -1.82
N ALA A 182 22.05 0.72 -1.84
CA ALA A 182 22.47 -0.09 -0.71
C ALA A 182 23.07 0.77 0.40
N VAL A 183 23.79 1.85 0.05
CA VAL A 183 24.24 2.86 1.02
C VAL A 183 23.03 3.55 1.65
N PHE A 184 22.14 4.09 0.82
CA PHE A 184 20.91 4.74 1.27
C PHE A 184 20.08 3.82 2.18
N SER A 185 19.93 2.54 1.82
CA SER A 185 19.18 1.59 2.63
C SER A 185 19.81 1.35 4.01
N ARG A 186 21.13 1.44 4.15
CA ARG A 186 21.82 1.29 5.45
C ARG A 186 21.66 2.54 6.30
N GLU A 187 21.87 3.71 5.71
CA GLU A 187 21.67 5.00 6.37
C GLU A 187 20.23 5.13 6.88
N TYR A 188 19.25 4.80 6.02
CA TYR A 188 17.84 4.77 6.40
C TYR A 188 17.55 3.79 7.54
N HIS A 189 18.17 2.60 7.53
CA HIS A 189 18.01 1.64 8.63
C HIS A 189 18.54 2.20 9.95
N ASP A 190 19.69 2.86 9.92
CA ASP A 190 20.35 3.39 11.11
C ASP A 190 19.61 4.61 11.68
N GLU A 191 19.13 5.52 10.81
CA GLU A 191 18.32 6.68 11.22
C GLU A 191 16.95 6.28 11.78
N HIS A 192 16.31 5.24 11.22
CA HIS A 192 14.95 4.83 11.61
C HIS A 192 14.91 3.51 12.39
N PHE A 193 15.99 3.15 13.09
CA PHE A 193 16.12 1.87 13.77
C PHE A 193 14.96 1.57 14.74
N GLU A 194 14.59 2.53 15.59
CA GLU A 194 13.55 2.35 16.61
C GLU A 194 12.16 2.13 15.98
N MET A 195 11.83 2.90 14.94
CA MET A 195 10.60 2.75 14.16
C MET A 195 10.53 1.35 13.50
N ILE A 196 11.64 0.92 12.88
CA ILE A 196 11.76 -0.38 12.24
C ILE A 196 11.62 -1.52 13.26
N GLU A 197 12.27 -1.41 14.42
CA GLU A 197 12.15 -2.37 15.51
C GLU A 197 10.70 -2.48 16.00
N ALA A 198 10.06 -1.33 16.27
CA ALA A 198 8.68 -1.28 16.72
C ALA A 198 7.73 -1.94 15.71
N PHE A 199 7.89 -1.64 14.42
CA PHE A 199 7.13 -2.29 13.36
C PHE A 199 7.36 -3.80 13.28
N CYS A 200 8.62 -4.26 13.39
CA CYS A 200 8.96 -5.68 13.39
C CYS A 200 8.36 -6.43 14.58
N ARG A 201 8.25 -5.79 15.75
CA ARG A 201 7.62 -6.36 16.94
C ARG A 201 6.09 -6.38 16.81
N GLN A 202 5.49 -5.28 16.37
CA GLN A 202 4.04 -5.10 16.28
C GLN A 202 3.41 -5.89 15.12
N ASN A 203 4.12 -6.02 13.99
CA ASN A 203 3.63 -6.65 12.75
C ASN A 203 4.61 -7.73 12.22
N LYS A 204 5.12 -8.58 13.12
CA LYS A 204 6.15 -9.60 12.82
C LYS A 204 5.96 -10.37 11.51
N HIS A 205 4.77 -10.92 11.26
CA HIS A 205 4.53 -11.71 10.04
C HIS A 205 4.59 -10.86 8.76
N PHE A 206 4.13 -9.61 8.84
CA PHE A 206 4.20 -8.68 7.72
C PHE A 206 5.65 -8.27 7.46
N ALA A 207 6.37 -7.86 8.52
CA ALA A 207 7.78 -7.51 8.44
C ALA A 207 8.64 -8.64 7.86
N ILE A 208 8.42 -9.90 8.28
CA ILE A 208 9.13 -11.06 7.72
C ILE A 208 8.85 -11.25 6.23
N LYS A 209 7.60 -11.05 5.78
CA LYS A 209 7.26 -11.16 4.35
C LYS A 209 7.97 -10.08 3.53
N LEU A 210 7.97 -8.84 4.02
CA LEU A 210 8.65 -7.71 3.39
C LEU A 210 10.19 -7.88 3.38
N ALA A 211 10.79 -8.36 4.47
CA ALA A 211 12.22 -8.66 4.56
C ALA A 211 12.68 -9.73 3.55
N ARG A 212 11.76 -10.55 3.00
CA ARG A 212 12.07 -11.57 1.96
C ARG A 212 11.99 -11.03 0.54
N VAL A 213 11.57 -9.78 0.35
CA VAL A 213 11.60 -9.10 -0.94
C VAL A 213 13.06 -8.77 -1.26
N LYS A 214 13.56 -9.25 -2.40
CA LYS A 214 14.98 -9.08 -2.78
C LYS A 214 15.13 -7.76 -3.56
N THR A 215 15.46 -6.69 -2.85
CA THR A 215 15.64 -5.33 -3.39
C THR A 215 16.89 -4.69 -2.82
N ALA A 216 17.45 -3.70 -3.52
CA ALA A 216 18.61 -2.94 -3.02
C ALA A 216 18.26 -2.05 -1.82
N PHE A 217 16.99 -1.63 -1.72
CA PHE A 217 16.43 -0.98 -0.54
C PHE A 217 15.54 -1.97 0.22
N ASN A 218 16.00 -2.44 1.38
CA ASN A 218 15.22 -3.30 2.29
C ASN A 218 15.77 -3.19 3.74
N PRO A 219 15.49 -2.09 4.45
CA PRO A 219 15.95 -1.91 5.84
C PRO A 219 15.37 -2.96 6.80
N LEU A 220 14.21 -3.55 6.51
CA LEU A 220 13.63 -4.65 7.30
C LEU A 220 14.48 -5.92 7.25
N LEU A 221 15.06 -6.24 6.08
CA LEU A 221 16.00 -7.36 5.96
C LEU A 221 17.27 -7.10 6.78
N GLN A 222 17.76 -5.86 6.80
CA GLN A 222 18.94 -5.49 7.58
C GLN A 222 18.68 -5.67 9.08
N TYR A 223 17.57 -5.13 9.59
CA TYR A 223 17.14 -5.33 10.97
C TYR A 223 17.03 -6.83 11.32
N MET A 224 16.39 -7.62 10.46
CA MET A 224 16.23 -9.06 10.68
C MET A 224 17.57 -9.82 10.64
N ASN A 225 18.55 -9.39 9.85
CA ASN A 225 19.87 -10.01 9.81
C ASN A 225 20.71 -9.62 11.04
N ALA A 226 20.58 -8.39 11.53
CA ALA A 226 21.27 -7.90 12.72
C ALA A 226 20.72 -8.52 14.02
N THR A 227 19.41 -8.79 14.07
CA THR A 227 18.72 -9.28 15.28
C THR A 227 18.46 -10.79 15.28
N ARG A 228 18.76 -11.52 14.19
CA ARG A 228 18.66 -12.98 14.16
C ARG A 228 19.66 -13.60 15.15
N PRO A 229 19.25 -14.57 15.97
CA PRO A 229 20.19 -15.44 16.66
C PRO A 229 21.11 -16.13 15.63
N PRO A 230 22.42 -16.28 15.89
CA PRO A 230 23.38 -16.88 14.95
C PRO A 230 22.95 -18.26 14.39
N GLU A 231 22.12 -18.95 15.15
CA GLU A 231 21.61 -20.31 14.94
C GLU A 231 20.60 -20.42 13.78
N TRP A 232 20.09 -19.29 13.25
CA TRP A 232 19.07 -19.26 12.19
C TRP A 232 19.65 -19.13 10.77
N SER A 233 20.97 -19.22 10.62
CA SER A 233 21.70 -19.07 9.36
C SER A 233 21.74 -20.34 8.48
N GLY A 234 21.13 -21.44 8.90
CA GLY A 234 21.18 -22.72 8.17
C GLY A 234 19.81 -23.33 7.90
N ARG A 235 19.10 -22.86 6.88
CA ARG A 235 18.17 -23.65 6.04
C ARG A 235 18.00 -23.01 4.67
#